data_AF-A0A8T5IMP1-F1
#
_entry.id   AF-A0A8T5IMP1-F1
#
_cell.length_a   1.000
_cell.length_b   1.000
_cell.length_c   1.000
_cell.angle_alpha   90.00
_cell.angle_beta   90.00
_cell.angle_gamma   90.00
#
_symmetry.space_group_name_H-M   'P 1'
#
loop_
_entity.id
_entity.type
_entity.pdbx_description
1 polymer ?
#
loop_
_entity_poly.entity_id
_entity_poly.type
_entity_poly.pdbx_seq_one_letter_code
_entity_poly.pdbx_strand_id
1 'polypeptide(L)' 'MNIDSMTKYERARIIGARALQLAMGAPVLVKLSKKELENIKYNPIIIAKRELEKGVIPLSIKKHAPKAK' A
#
# COMPACT_ATOMS: atom_id res chain seq x y z
N MET A 1 1.44 -10.86 3.83
CA MET A 1 2.57 -10.43 2.95
C MET A 1 3.82 -10.32 3.81
N ASN A 2 4.92 -10.98 3.46
CA ASN A 2 6.19 -10.78 4.15
C ASN A 2 6.88 -9.52 3.58
N ILE A 3 6.86 -8.44 4.37
CA ILE A 3 7.47 -7.15 4.02
C ILE A 3 8.99 -7.29 3.86
N ASP A 4 9.60 -8.22 4.60
CA ASP A 4 11.04 -8.53 4.58
C ASP A 4 11.57 -8.98 3.20
N SER A 5 10.71 -9.48 2.32
CA SER A 5 11.10 -10.07 1.03
C SER A 5 10.87 -9.14 -0.18
N MET A 6 10.45 -7.89 0.06
CA MET A 6 10.10 -6.93 -0.99
C MET A 6 11.29 -6.08 -1.43
N THR A 7 11.47 -5.95 -2.73
CA THR A 7 12.41 -4.99 -3.31
C THR A 7 11.90 -3.56 -3.14
N LYS A 8 12.82 -2.58 -3.22
CA LYS A 8 12.47 -1.14 -3.20
C LYS A 8 11.43 -0.76 -4.29
N TYR A 9 11.48 -1.44 -5.44
CA TYR A 9 10.57 -1.22 -6.56
C TYR A 9 9.17 -1.72 -6.26
N GLU A 10 9.05 -2.93 -5.71
CA GLU A 10 7.77 -3.52 -5.31
C GLU A 10 7.12 -2.70 -4.21
N ARG A 11 7.92 -2.24 -3.23
CA ARG A 11 7.45 -1.36 -2.17
C ARG A 11 6.87 -0.07 -2.71
N ALA A 12 7.60 0.61 -3.60
CA ALA A 12 7.12 1.84 -4.22
C ALA A 12 5.85 1.59 -5.06
N ARG A 13 5.80 0.49 -5.82
CA ARG A 13 4.67 0.16 -6.69
C ARG A 13 3.39 -0.14 -5.91
N ILE A 14 3.49 -0.89 -4.81
CA ILE A 14 2.33 -1.19 -3.95
C ILE A 14 1.79 0.09 -3.31
N ILE A 15 2.67 0.93 -2.75
CA ILE A 15 2.25 2.19 -2.13
C ILE A 15 1.56 3.08 -3.17
N GLY A 16 2.13 3.21 -4.37
CA GLY A 16 1.52 4.00 -5.45
C GLY A 16 0.17 3.46 -5.90
N ALA A 17 0.06 2.15 -6.14
CA ALA A 17 -1.21 1.52 -6.55
C ALA A 17 -2.29 1.67 -5.47
N ARG A 18 -1.93 1.49 -4.20
CA ARG A 18 -2.88 1.64 -3.09
C ARG A 18 -3.27 3.10 -2.85
N ALA A 19 -2.32 4.03 -2.96
CA ALA A 19 -2.61 5.46 -2.88
C ALA A 19 -3.59 5.92 -3.98
N LEU A 20 -3.46 5.38 -5.19
CA LEU A 20 -4.41 5.64 -6.27
C LEU A 20 -5.83 5.14 -5.92
N GLN A 21 -5.95 3.91 -5.39
CA GLN A 21 -7.25 3.38 -4.96
C GLN A 21 -7.90 4.29 -3.91
N LEU A 22 -7.13 4.74 -2.94
CA LEU A 22 -7.60 5.64 -1.89
C LEU A 22 -8.03 7.01 -2.45
N ALA A 23 -7.29 7.54 -3.42
CA ALA A 23 -7.67 8.78 -4.11
C ALA A 23 -8.98 8.63 -4.89
N MET A 24 -9.30 7.43 -5.37
CA MET A 24 -10.56 7.10 -6.04
C MET A 24 -11.73 6.81 -5.07
N GLY A 25 -11.54 7.00 -3.76
CA GLY A 25 -12.58 6.79 -2.76
C GLY A 25 -12.71 5.34 -2.29
N ALA A 26 -11.72 4.48 -2.54
CA ALA A 26 -11.72 3.13 -2.00
C ALA A 26 -11.67 3.14 -0.45
N PRO A 27 -12.33 2.17 0.21
CA PRO A 27 -12.33 2.10 1.67
C PRO A 27 -10.93 1.79 2.23
N VAL A 28 -10.61 2.47 3.32
CA VAL A 28 -9.41 2.24 4.11
C VAL A 28 -9.64 1.01 4.98
N LEU A 29 -8.74 0.02 4.91
CA LEU A 29 -8.87 -1.24 5.65
C LEU A 29 -8.21 -1.16 7.03
N VAL A 30 -7.33 -0.19 7.24
CA VAL A 30 -6.68 0.02 8.52
C VAL A 30 -7.59 0.84 9.45
N LYS A 31 -7.70 0.42 10.71
CA LYS A 31 -8.28 1.25 11.77
C LYS A 31 -7.34 2.43 12.03
N LEU A 32 -7.49 3.52 11.27
CA LEU A 32 -6.96 4.83 11.61
C LEU A 32 -7.98 5.51 12.51
N SER A 33 -7.56 5.99 13.67
CA SER A 33 -8.41 6.85 14.49
C SER A 33 -8.70 8.14 13.71
N LYS A 34 -9.92 8.70 13.82
CA LYS A 34 -10.30 9.94 13.12
C LYS A 34 -9.30 11.09 13.34
N LYS A 35 -8.73 11.16 14.55
CA LYS A 35 -7.65 12.09 14.93
C LYS A 35 -6.38 11.93 14.10
N GLU A 36 -6.04 10.71 13.71
CA GLU A 36 -4.90 10.48 12.83
C GLU A 36 -5.22 10.90 11.41
N LEU A 37 -6.41 10.54 10.89
CA LEU A 37 -6.86 10.93 9.55
C LEU A 37 -6.85 12.46 9.33
N GLU A 38 -7.29 13.22 10.33
CA GLU A 38 -7.26 14.68 10.34
C GLU A 38 -5.83 15.24 10.38
N ASN A 39 -4.94 14.64 11.19
CA ASN A 39 -3.54 15.06 11.28
C ASN A 39 -2.75 14.86 9.97
N ILE A 40 -3.07 13.83 9.19
CA ILE A 40 -2.42 13.56 7.89
C ILE A 40 -3.13 14.19 6.69
N LYS A 41 -4.13 15.06 6.92
CA LYS A 41 -4.90 15.74 5.87
C LYS A 41 -5.42 14.77 4.79
N TYR A 42 -5.80 13.56 5.18
CA TYR A 42 -6.29 12.54 4.25
C TYR A 42 -5.33 12.19 3.08
N ASN A 43 -4.02 12.41 3.25
CA ASN A 43 -3.07 12.14 2.15
C ASN A 43 -3.04 10.64 1.79
N PRO A 44 -3.41 10.25 0.56
CA PRO A 44 -3.52 8.84 0.16
C PRO A 44 -2.21 8.07 0.28
N ILE A 45 -1.07 8.73 0.06
CA ILE A 45 0.26 8.11 0.11
C ILE A 45 0.60 7.69 1.54
N ILE A 46 0.30 8.54 2.52
CA ILE A 46 0.63 8.26 3.92
C ILE A 46 -0.27 7.16 4.46
N ILE A 47 -1.55 7.16 4.07
CA ILE A 47 -2.50 6.10 4.42
C ILE A 47 -2.04 4.76 3.83
N ALA A 48 -1.66 4.73 2.55
CA ALA A 48 -1.14 3.53 1.89
C ALA A 48 0.15 3.00 2.55
N LYS A 49 1.05 3.90 2.98
CA LYS A 49 2.28 3.50 3.68
C LYS A 49 1.97 2.81 5.02
N ARG A 50 1.02 3.35 5.79
CA ARG A 50 0.58 2.76 7.06
C ARG A 50 -0.16 1.43 6.86
N GLU A 51 -0.97 1.31 5.82
CA GLU A 51 -1.61 0.04 5.45
C GLU A 51 -0.56 -1.03 5.09
N LEU A 52 0.51 -0.64 4.40
CA LEU A 52 1.61 -1.55 4.08
C LEU A 52 2.32 -2.02 5.35
N GLU A 53 2.60 -1.12 6.29
CA GLU A 53 3.25 -1.44 7.57
C GLU A 53 2.41 -2.39 8.43
N LYS A 54 1.09 -2.27 8.39
CA LYS A 54 0.18 -3.22 9.07
C LYS A 54 -0.10 -4.49 8.27
N GLY A 55 0.42 -4.61 7.04
CA GLY A 55 0.25 -5.79 6.19
C GLY A 55 -1.18 -6.05 5.72
N VAL A 56 -2.06 -5.04 5.75
CA VAL A 56 -3.49 -5.16 5.42
C VAL A 56 -3.83 -4.84 3.96
N ILE A 57 -2.83 -4.53 3.14
CA ILE A 57 -3.06 -4.18 1.73
C ILE A 57 -3.56 -5.40 0.96
N PRO A 58 -4.71 -5.30 0.25
CA PRO A 58 -5.33 -6.39 -0.49
C PRO A 58 -4.71 -6.51 -1.89
N LEU A 59 -3.38 -6.46 -1.99
CA LEU A 59 -2.64 -6.62 -3.24
C LEU A 59 -1.72 -7.82 -3.12
N SER A 60 -1.31 -8.39 -4.25
CA SER A 60 -0.34 -9.47 -4.33
C SER A 60 0.69 -9.16 -5.40
N ILE A 61 1.95 -9.50 -5.14
CA ILE A 61 3.04 -9.30 -6.10
C ILE A 61 3.23 -10.58 -6.88
N LYS A 62 3.07 -10.51 -8.19
CA LYS A 62 3.44 -11.60 -9.10
C LYS A 62 4.80 -11.30 -9.73
N LYS A 63 5.84 -12.00 -9.27
CA LYS A 63 7.17 -11.92 -9.86
C LYS A 63 7.19 -12.79 -11.12
N HIS A 64 7.50 -12.18 -12.25
CA HIS A 64 7.72 -12.91 -13.49
C HIS A 64 9.22 -13.20 -13.62
N ALA A 65 9.59 -14.48 -13.58
CA ALA A 65 10.95 -14.89 -13.96
C ALA A 65 11.12 -14.70 -15.48
N PRO A 66 12.33 -14.41 -15.97
CA PRO A 66 12.59 -14.43 -17.40
C PRO A 66 12.23 -15.83 -17.93
N LYS A 67 11.37 -15.88 -18.96
CA LYS A 67 11.16 -17.14 -19.68
C LYS A 67 12.51 -17.50 -20.30
N ALA A 68 13.04 -18.67 -19.96
CA ALA A 68 14.09 -19.28 -20.76
C ALA A 68 13.54 -19.41 -22.19
N LYS A 69 14.32 -18.90 -23.16
CA LYS A 69 13.99 -19.01 -24.58
C LYS A 69 14.04 -20.46 -25.04
#